data_AF-A0A7C5Y3E2-F1
#
_entry.id   AF-A0A7C5Y3E2-F1
#
_cell.length_a   1.000
_cell.length_b   1.000
_cell.length_c   1.000
_cell.angle_alpha   90.00
_cell.angle_beta   90.00
_cell.angle_gamma   90.00
#
_symmetry.space_group_name_H-M   'P 1'
#
loop_
_entity.id
_entity.type
_entity.pdbx_description
1 polymer ?
#
loop_
_entity_poly.entity_id
_entity_poly.type
_entity_poly.pdbx_seq_one_letter_code
_entity_poly.pdbx_strand_id
1 'polypeptide(L)'
;MSSSEFCIESEGIELCSPLDWREVLLSKTSGIRVHSDLCIGTKLSLYRFLVLKLLRIKALRSQRGLVVWGIPRGKDVSECSDVVLVDLNEADWLKIYSKRIPKLIALPLSEPLRVLVFIAVGVSGILINLACAHIVHGLLSGYGLISYPVASTSGFESSVLWNFTLHEKVTFRGTGLDRRVRSVFVRLVKYHIASIGSWITQVSMATTLPLLLRTPFLLAQFVGIVLGFAVNFILGYIYTWSMHRVK
;
A
#
# COMPACT_ATOMS: atom_id res chain seq x y z
N MET A 1 10.35 32.55 -15.85
CA MET A 1 11.17 31.60 -15.07
C MET A 1 10.64 31.56 -13.65
N SER A 2 10.00 30.47 -13.26
CA SER A 2 9.27 30.34 -11.99
C SER A 2 10.22 29.83 -10.89
N SER A 3 10.08 30.35 -9.68
CA SER A 3 10.84 30.03 -8.45
C SER A 3 10.73 28.58 -7.93
N SER A 4 10.52 27.59 -8.81
CA SER A 4 10.18 26.20 -8.44
C SER A 4 11.07 25.12 -9.08
N GLU A 5 12.23 25.50 -9.59
CA GLU A 5 13.21 24.58 -10.20
C GLU A 5 14.44 24.43 -9.30
N PHE A 6 14.98 23.21 -9.26
CA PHE A 6 16.19 22.85 -8.56
C PHE A 6 17.19 22.29 -9.57
N CYS A 7 18.40 22.87 -9.60
CA CYS A 7 19.46 22.47 -10.51
C CYS A 7 20.66 21.92 -9.75
N ILE A 8 21.35 20.96 -10.36
CA ILE A 8 22.62 20.42 -9.89
C ILE A 8 23.64 20.50 -11.01
N GLU A 9 24.90 20.69 -10.67
CA GLU A 9 25.99 20.62 -11.63
C GLU A 9 26.51 19.18 -11.71
N SER A 10 26.61 18.65 -12.93
CA SER A 10 27.14 17.31 -13.21
C SER A 10 27.97 17.37 -14.48
N GLU A 11 29.26 17.01 -14.38
CA GLU A 11 30.20 17.02 -15.53
C GLU A 11 30.26 18.36 -16.29
N GLY A 12 30.09 19.49 -15.59
CA GLY A 12 30.11 20.84 -16.18
C GLY A 12 28.81 21.28 -16.84
N ILE A 13 27.75 20.47 -16.74
CA ILE A 13 26.40 20.81 -17.21
C ILE A 13 25.48 20.96 -16.00
N GLU A 14 24.78 22.09 -15.91
CA GLU A 14 23.73 22.26 -14.92
C GLU A 14 22.44 21.59 -15.40
N LEU A 15 21.96 20.63 -14.61
CA LEU A 15 20.74 19.90 -14.90
C LEU A 15 19.64 20.31 -13.91
N CYS A 16 18.52 20.78 -14.42
CA CYS A 16 17.40 21.33 -13.68
C CYS A 16 16.20 20.39 -13.68
N SER A 17 15.49 20.36 -12.55
CA SER A 17 14.24 19.60 -12.36
C SER A 17 13.23 20.39 -11.53
N PRO A 18 11.92 20.13 -11.64
CA PRO A 18 10.96 20.67 -10.69
C PRO A 18 11.29 20.21 -9.26
N LEU A 19 11.04 21.05 -8.25
CA LEU A 19 11.35 20.75 -6.85
C LEU A 19 10.83 19.39 -6.35
N ASP A 20 9.70 18.91 -6.86
CA ASP A 20 9.11 17.61 -6.51
C ASP A 20 10.04 16.43 -6.85
N TRP A 21 10.97 16.59 -7.80
CA TRP A 21 11.89 15.56 -8.30
C TRP A 21 13.31 15.66 -7.74
N ARG A 22 13.61 16.66 -6.91
CA ARG A 22 14.95 16.96 -6.39
C ARG A 22 15.68 15.75 -5.81
N GLU A 23 15.01 14.95 -4.98
CA GLU A 23 15.66 13.81 -4.31
C GLU A 23 15.98 12.67 -5.27
N VAL A 24 15.15 12.49 -6.29
CA VAL A 24 15.37 11.49 -7.36
C VAL A 24 16.50 11.96 -8.26
N LEU A 25 16.55 13.26 -8.53
CA LEU A 25 17.63 13.86 -9.27
C LEU A 25 18.97 13.58 -8.59
N LEU A 26 19.08 13.91 -7.30
CA LEU A 26 20.30 13.68 -6.52
C LEU A 26 20.70 12.20 -6.41
N SER A 27 19.73 11.27 -6.39
CA SER A 27 20.04 9.84 -6.21
C SER A 27 20.42 9.12 -7.51
N LYS A 28 19.96 9.60 -8.68
CA LYS A 28 20.11 8.88 -9.96
C LYS A 28 21.13 9.50 -10.92
N THR A 29 21.56 10.73 -10.67
CA THR A 29 22.51 11.42 -11.58
C THR A 29 23.98 11.13 -11.31
N SER A 30 24.34 10.52 -10.17
CA SER A 30 25.74 10.26 -9.80
C SER A 30 26.49 9.25 -10.70
N GLY A 31 25.88 8.74 -11.77
CA GLY A 31 26.50 7.83 -12.73
C GLY A 31 25.98 7.93 -14.16
N ILE A 32 25.23 8.99 -14.50
CA ILE A 32 24.73 9.22 -15.86
C ILE A 32 25.68 10.22 -16.53
N ARG A 33 26.28 9.84 -17.67
CA ARG A 33 27.05 10.79 -18.49
C ARG A 33 26.09 11.81 -19.08
N VAL A 34 26.27 13.09 -18.75
CA VAL A 34 25.36 14.16 -19.17
C VAL A 34 25.93 14.83 -20.42
N HIS A 35 25.09 15.01 -21.44
CA HIS A 35 25.42 15.76 -22.64
C HIS A 35 24.43 16.91 -22.84
N SER A 36 24.79 17.92 -23.61
CA SER A 36 24.04 19.18 -23.76
C SER A 36 22.62 19.02 -24.32
N ASP A 37 22.32 17.88 -24.94
CA ASP A 37 21.04 17.61 -25.63
C ASP A 37 20.24 16.50 -24.92
N LEU A 38 20.73 16.07 -23.76
CA LEU A 38 20.23 14.95 -23.01
C LEU A 38 19.14 15.39 -22.02
N CYS A 39 17.97 14.76 -22.11
CA CYS A 39 16.89 14.97 -21.14
C CYS A 39 16.63 13.70 -20.35
N ILE A 40 16.24 13.85 -19.09
CA ILE A 40 16.01 12.71 -18.19
C ILE A 40 14.51 12.51 -18.03
N GLY A 41 14.07 11.30 -18.36
CA GLY A 41 12.68 10.90 -18.24
C GLY A 41 12.54 9.55 -17.57
N THR A 42 11.31 9.21 -17.23
CA THR A 42 10.95 7.89 -16.73
C THR A 42 9.68 7.40 -17.41
N LYS A 43 9.63 6.10 -17.70
CA LYS A 43 8.43 5.46 -18.24
C LYS A 43 7.52 5.07 -17.08
N LEU A 44 6.25 5.44 -17.20
CA LEU A 44 5.22 5.26 -16.19
C LEU A 44 4.21 4.21 -16.62
N SER A 45 3.79 3.41 -15.66
CA SER A 45 2.53 2.69 -15.76
C SER A 45 1.36 3.66 -15.67
N LEU A 46 0.20 3.28 -16.23
CA LEU A 46 -1.02 4.08 -16.19
C LEU A 46 -1.39 4.50 -14.77
N TYR A 47 -1.25 3.58 -13.80
CA TYR A 47 -1.49 3.83 -12.39
C TYR A 47 -0.59 4.96 -11.84
N ARG A 48 0.74 4.89 -12.04
CA ARG A 48 1.67 5.91 -11.55
C ARG A 48 1.41 7.27 -12.20
N PHE A 49 1.08 7.26 -13.49
CA PHE A 49 0.68 8.47 -14.19
C PHE A 49 -0.57 9.13 -13.59
N LEU A 50 -1.60 8.33 -13.28
CA LEU A 50 -2.82 8.83 -12.62
C LEU A 50 -2.54 9.37 -11.22
N VAL A 51 -1.70 8.71 -10.43
CA VAL A 51 -1.32 9.17 -9.09
C VAL A 51 -0.57 10.51 -9.16
N LEU A 52 0.38 10.68 -10.07
CA LEU A 52 1.08 11.96 -10.26
C LEU A 52 0.10 13.09 -10.60
N LYS A 53 -0.86 12.83 -11.49
CA LYS A 53 -1.89 13.80 -11.88
C LYS A 53 -2.82 14.13 -10.71
N LEU A 54 -3.24 13.13 -9.94
CA LEU A 54 -4.09 13.29 -8.76
C LEU A 54 -3.40 14.13 -7.67
N LEU A 55 -2.12 13.86 -7.42
CA LEU A 55 -1.30 14.59 -6.43
C LEU A 55 -0.78 15.93 -6.95
N ARG A 56 -1.10 16.30 -8.20
CA ARG A 56 -0.63 17.53 -8.88
C ARG A 56 0.89 17.70 -8.84
N ILE A 57 1.62 16.59 -8.97
CA ILE A 57 3.08 16.59 -8.98
C ILE A 57 3.54 17.14 -10.32
N LYS A 58 4.38 18.18 -10.28
CA LYS A 58 4.82 18.87 -11.50
C LYS A 58 5.84 18.03 -12.24
N ALA A 59 5.72 18.00 -13.57
CA ALA A 59 6.71 17.46 -14.49
C ALA A 59 6.95 18.48 -15.60
N LEU A 60 8.10 18.42 -16.25
CA LEU A 60 8.46 19.34 -17.34
C LEU A 60 7.66 19.02 -18.59
N ARG A 61 7.54 17.72 -18.92
CA ARG A 61 6.67 17.23 -19.98
C ARG A 61 6.10 15.88 -19.61
N SER A 62 4.85 15.66 -20.00
CA SER A 62 4.16 14.39 -19.78
C SER A 62 3.40 14.01 -21.04
N GLN A 63 3.80 12.92 -21.71
CA GLN A 63 3.16 12.46 -22.93
C GLN A 63 3.18 10.93 -23.01
N ARG A 64 2.02 10.29 -23.24
CA ARG A 64 1.86 8.85 -23.49
C ARG A 64 2.62 7.93 -22.50
N GLY A 65 2.60 8.25 -21.20
CA GLY A 65 3.26 7.45 -20.17
C GLY A 65 4.78 7.69 -20.06
N LEU A 66 5.34 8.64 -20.80
CA LEU A 66 6.68 9.16 -20.56
C LEU A 66 6.57 10.49 -19.81
N VAL A 67 7.31 10.61 -18.70
CA VAL A 67 7.42 11.85 -17.95
C VAL A 67 8.87 12.30 -17.95
N VAL A 68 9.11 13.49 -18.51
CA VAL A 68 10.41 14.18 -18.49
C VAL A 68 10.43 15.09 -17.29
N TRP A 69 11.48 14.95 -16.48
CA TRP A 69 11.60 15.63 -15.20
C TRP A 69 12.99 16.24 -14.97
N GLY A 70 13.97 15.97 -15.83
CA GLY A 70 15.27 16.65 -15.82
C GLY A 70 15.66 17.17 -17.21
N ILE A 71 16.16 18.41 -17.28
CA ILE A 71 16.65 19.06 -18.51
C ILE A 71 17.93 19.86 -18.23
N PRO A 72 18.80 20.08 -19.22
CA PRO A 72 19.92 21.02 -19.09
C PRO A 72 19.41 22.45 -18.88
N ARG A 73 20.11 23.25 -18.08
CA ARG A 73 19.75 24.63 -17.82
C ARG A 73 19.76 25.45 -19.11
N GLY A 74 18.73 26.26 -19.31
CA GLY A 74 18.61 27.16 -20.47
C GLY A 74 18.03 26.52 -21.72
N LYS A 75 17.69 25.22 -21.70
CA LYS A 75 16.96 24.54 -22.78
C LYS A 75 15.50 24.31 -22.44
N ASP A 76 14.66 24.22 -23.47
CA ASP A 76 13.27 23.78 -23.35
C ASP A 76 13.13 22.29 -23.67
N VAL A 77 12.06 21.65 -23.21
CA VAL A 77 11.81 20.21 -23.39
C VAL A 77 11.56 19.83 -24.86
N SER A 78 11.27 20.80 -25.71
CA SER A 78 11.15 20.64 -27.17
C SER A 78 12.51 20.46 -27.87
N GLU A 79 13.60 20.90 -27.25
CA GLU A 79 14.97 20.86 -27.80
C GLU A 79 15.74 19.59 -27.40
N CYS A 80 15.08 18.68 -26.68
CA CYS A 80 15.64 17.38 -26.30
C CYS A 80 15.64 16.41 -27.48
N SER A 81 16.81 16.14 -28.06
CA SER A 81 16.98 15.11 -29.10
C SER A 81 16.98 13.70 -28.50
N ASP A 82 17.60 13.54 -27.33
CA ASP A 82 17.77 12.25 -26.64
C ASP A 82 17.15 12.26 -25.24
N VAL A 83 16.37 11.22 -24.91
CA VAL A 83 15.80 11.04 -23.56
C VAL A 83 16.36 9.78 -22.92
N VAL A 84 17.13 9.96 -21.85
CA VAL A 84 17.58 8.84 -21.01
C VAL A 84 16.45 8.42 -20.09
N LEU A 85 16.04 7.17 -20.25
CA LEU A 85 15.04 6.54 -19.40
C LEU A 85 15.68 6.04 -18.12
N VAL A 86 15.27 6.60 -17.00
CA VAL A 86 15.67 6.17 -15.67
C VAL A 86 14.52 5.40 -15.03
N ASP A 87 14.79 4.15 -14.66
CA ASP A 87 13.86 3.33 -13.92
C ASP A 87 13.85 3.71 -12.43
N LEU A 88 12.65 3.99 -11.94
CA LEU A 88 12.40 4.41 -10.57
C LEU A 88 11.86 3.24 -9.75
N ASN A 89 12.58 2.93 -8.68
CA ASN A 89 12.22 1.87 -7.74
C ASN A 89 11.15 2.35 -6.75
N GLU A 90 10.62 1.44 -5.93
CA GLU A 90 9.56 1.75 -4.96
C GLU A 90 9.97 2.86 -3.96
N ALA A 91 11.25 2.92 -3.58
CA ALA A 91 11.78 3.94 -2.68
C ALA A 91 11.82 5.33 -3.34
N ASP A 92 12.15 5.41 -4.63
CA ASP A 92 12.11 6.66 -5.41
C ASP A 92 10.67 7.19 -5.49
N TRP A 93 9.68 6.31 -5.71
CA TRP A 93 8.27 6.69 -5.72
C TRP A 93 7.77 7.15 -4.35
N LEU A 94 8.18 6.48 -3.28
CA LEU A 94 7.85 6.88 -1.93
C LEU A 94 8.33 8.32 -1.64
N LYS A 95 9.56 8.66 -2.05
CA LYS A 95 10.11 10.01 -1.90
C LYS A 95 9.25 11.05 -2.62
N ILE A 96 8.93 10.81 -3.89
CA ILE A 96 8.10 11.69 -4.72
C ILE A 96 6.72 11.91 -4.06
N TYR A 97 6.02 10.83 -3.70
CA TYR A 97 4.67 10.92 -3.13
C TYR A 97 4.66 11.56 -1.74
N SER A 98 5.68 11.29 -0.92
CA SER A 98 5.78 11.81 0.45
C SER A 98 5.91 13.35 0.54
N LYS A 99 6.18 14.03 -0.58
CA LYS A 99 6.17 15.50 -0.67
C LYS A 99 4.78 16.10 -0.58
N ARG A 100 3.75 15.36 -1.01
CA ARG A 100 2.36 15.85 -1.08
C ARG A 100 1.45 15.20 -0.06
N ILE A 101 1.75 13.96 0.33
CA ILE A 101 0.93 13.17 1.25
C ILE A 101 1.79 12.57 2.37
N PRO A 102 1.20 12.30 3.56
CA PRO A 102 1.92 11.62 4.63
C PRO A 102 2.53 10.29 4.17
N LYS A 103 3.73 9.95 4.65
CA LYS A 103 4.43 8.70 4.31
C LYS A 103 3.56 7.44 4.50
N LEU A 104 2.66 7.48 5.47
CA LEU A 104 1.70 6.40 5.76
C LEU A 104 0.75 6.10 4.60
N ILE A 105 0.34 7.12 3.84
CA ILE A 105 -0.52 6.99 2.65
C ILE A 105 0.32 6.81 1.39
N ALA A 106 1.51 7.42 1.34
CA ALA A 106 2.42 7.30 0.20
C ALA A 106 2.93 5.86 0.00
N LEU A 107 3.14 5.12 1.09
CA LEU A 107 3.71 3.77 1.05
C LEU A 107 2.84 2.76 0.27
N PRO A 108 1.55 2.54 0.58
CA PRO A 108 0.71 1.64 -0.20
C PRO A 108 0.63 2.08 -1.67
N LEU A 109 0.67 3.38 -1.93
CA LEU A 109 0.67 3.90 -3.30
C LEU A 109 1.96 3.58 -4.06
N SER A 110 3.10 3.52 -3.37
CA SER A 110 4.41 3.20 -3.94
C SER A 110 4.62 1.71 -4.21
N GLU A 111 3.96 0.81 -3.47
CA GLU A 111 4.10 -0.65 -3.53
C GLU A 111 2.78 -1.35 -3.98
N PRO A 112 2.25 -1.08 -5.19
CA PRO A 112 0.91 -1.56 -5.58
C PRO A 112 0.81 -3.09 -5.61
N LEU A 113 1.87 -3.80 -6.01
CA LEU A 113 1.88 -5.26 -6.00
C LEU A 113 1.75 -5.82 -4.58
N ARG A 114 2.39 -5.18 -3.59
CA ARG A 114 2.30 -5.60 -2.19
C ARG A 114 0.89 -5.40 -1.65
N VAL A 115 0.23 -4.30 -2.02
CA VAL A 115 -1.18 -4.05 -1.69
C VAL A 115 -2.08 -5.13 -2.31
N LEU A 116 -1.88 -5.49 -3.57
CA LEU A 116 -2.65 -6.56 -4.22
C LEU A 116 -2.46 -7.92 -3.53
N VAL A 117 -1.22 -8.27 -3.18
CA VAL A 117 -0.92 -9.50 -2.42
C VAL A 117 -1.56 -9.44 -1.03
N PHE A 118 -1.57 -8.27 -0.37
CA PHE A 118 -2.25 -8.10 0.91
C PHE A 118 -3.75 -8.37 0.78
N ILE A 119 -4.39 -7.81 -0.25
CA ILE A 119 -5.82 -8.03 -0.53
C ILE A 119 -6.09 -9.50 -0.85
N ALA A 120 -5.28 -10.14 -1.69
CA ALA A 120 -5.44 -11.55 -2.04
C ALA A 120 -5.33 -12.48 -0.82
N VAL A 121 -4.36 -12.22 0.06
CA VAL A 121 -4.25 -12.91 1.36
C VAL A 121 -5.50 -12.68 2.20
N GLY A 122 -5.96 -11.43 2.31
CA GLY A 122 -7.20 -11.09 3.01
C GLY A 122 -8.41 -11.86 2.51
N VAL A 123 -8.60 -11.94 1.19
CA VAL A 123 -9.67 -12.73 0.55
C VAL A 123 -9.59 -14.21 0.92
N SER A 124 -8.38 -14.80 0.95
CA SER A 124 -8.23 -16.18 1.41
C SER A 124 -8.65 -16.35 2.88
N GLY A 125 -8.40 -15.35 3.73
CA GLY A 125 -8.86 -15.33 5.11
C GLY A 125 -10.38 -15.29 5.25
N ILE A 126 -11.11 -14.69 4.30
CA ILE A 126 -12.59 -14.70 4.28
C ILE A 126 -13.10 -16.14 4.22
N LEU A 127 -12.49 -16.98 3.37
CA LEU A 127 -12.89 -18.39 3.22
C LEU A 127 -12.67 -19.17 4.53
N ILE A 128 -11.50 -18.99 5.17
CA ILE A 128 -11.20 -19.61 6.46
C ILE A 128 -12.17 -19.13 7.55
N ASN A 129 -12.47 -17.82 7.57
CA ASN A 129 -13.40 -17.22 8.51
C ASN A 129 -14.79 -17.88 8.39
N LEU A 130 -15.35 -17.87 7.19
CA LEU A 130 -16.68 -18.41 6.92
C LEU A 130 -16.75 -19.91 7.20
N ALA A 131 -15.74 -20.68 6.80
CA ALA A 131 -15.71 -22.12 7.04
C ALA A 131 -15.70 -22.44 8.54
N CYS A 132 -14.83 -21.79 9.32
CA CYS A 132 -14.75 -22.01 10.76
C CYS A 132 -16.03 -21.53 11.47
N ALA A 133 -16.52 -20.33 11.15
CA ALA A 133 -17.76 -19.80 11.71
C ALA A 133 -18.96 -20.71 11.39
N HIS A 134 -19.04 -21.27 10.18
CA HIS A 134 -20.10 -22.20 9.80
C HIS A 134 -20.07 -23.48 10.66
N ILE A 135 -18.90 -24.08 10.81
CA ILE A 135 -18.71 -25.31 11.61
C ILE A 135 -19.11 -25.05 13.06
N VAL A 136 -18.60 -23.98 13.67
CA VAL A 136 -18.89 -23.66 15.07
C VAL A 136 -20.35 -23.28 15.27
N HIS A 137 -20.95 -22.52 14.35
CA HIS A 137 -22.37 -22.21 14.39
C HIS A 137 -23.23 -23.49 14.32
N GLY A 138 -22.86 -24.45 13.47
CA GLY A 138 -23.52 -25.75 13.37
C GLY A 138 -23.41 -26.58 14.66
N LEU A 139 -22.22 -26.63 15.26
CA LEU A 139 -22.00 -27.32 16.54
C LEU A 139 -22.77 -26.68 17.71
N LEU A 140 -23.02 -25.38 17.63
CA LEU A 140 -23.78 -24.62 18.63
C LEU A 140 -25.28 -24.50 18.30
N SER A 141 -25.76 -25.23 17.29
CA SER A 141 -27.19 -25.25 16.95
C SER A 141 -28.00 -25.84 18.11
N GLY A 142 -28.64 -24.95 18.89
CA GLY A 142 -29.35 -25.30 20.13
C GLY A 142 -29.06 -24.37 21.30
N TYR A 143 -27.94 -23.64 21.28
CA TYR A 143 -27.57 -22.69 22.34
C TYR A 143 -28.17 -21.29 22.14
N GLY A 144 -29.13 -21.14 21.21
CA GLY A 144 -29.84 -19.89 20.97
C GLY A 144 -28.92 -18.75 20.50
N LEU A 145 -29.12 -17.54 21.04
CA LEU A 145 -28.47 -16.31 20.56
C LEU A 145 -26.96 -16.25 20.81
N ILE A 146 -26.42 -17.08 21.71
CA ILE A 146 -24.97 -17.11 21.98
C ILE A 146 -24.17 -17.76 20.84
N SER A 147 -24.85 -18.55 19.98
CA SER A 147 -24.22 -19.25 18.86
C SER A 147 -23.58 -18.28 17.86
N TYR A 148 -24.24 -17.14 17.55
CA TYR A 148 -23.75 -16.16 16.58
C TYR A 148 -22.43 -15.48 16.98
N PRO A 149 -22.31 -14.83 18.16
CA PRO A 149 -21.06 -14.14 18.52
C PRO A 149 -19.89 -15.11 18.74
N VAL A 150 -20.15 -16.32 19.27
CA VAL A 150 -19.11 -17.34 19.46
C VAL A 150 -18.62 -17.87 18.12
N ALA A 151 -19.54 -18.23 17.22
CA ALA A 151 -19.18 -18.67 15.87
C ALA A 151 -18.44 -17.58 15.09
N SER A 152 -18.94 -16.34 15.15
CA SER A 152 -18.31 -15.18 14.50
C SER A 152 -16.87 -14.96 15.01
N THR A 153 -16.68 -14.98 16.34
CA THR A 153 -15.36 -14.82 16.96
C THR A 153 -14.41 -15.97 16.63
N SER A 154 -14.89 -17.22 16.59
CA SER A 154 -14.06 -18.36 16.20
C SER A 154 -13.56 -18.27 14.75
N GLY A 155 -14.42 -17.82 13.83
CA GLY A 155 -14.05 -17.52 12.45
C GLY A 155 -13.06 -16.37 12.37
N PHE A 156 -13.27 -15.31 13.15
CA PHE A 156 -12.37 -14.17 13.26
C PHE A 156 -10.95 -14.61 13.62
N GLU A 157 -10.77 -15.25 14.77
CA GLU A 157 -9.46 -15.68 15.27
C GLU A 157 -8.73 -16.58 14.27
N SER A 158 -9.45 -17.57 13.71
CA SER A 158 -8.89 -18.47 12.69
C SER A 158 -8.39 -17.71 11.46
N SER A 159 -9.16 -16.73 10.99
CA SER A 159 -8.78 -15.90 9.84
C SER A 159 -7.66 -14.91 10.14
N VAL A 160 -7.57 -14.37 11.36
CA VAL A 160 -6.49 -13.48 11.79
C VAL A 160 -5.17 -14.23 11.83
N LEU A 161 -5.14 -15.43 12.41
CA LEU A 161 -3.94 -16.27 12.43
C LEU A 161 -3.51 -16.70 11.03
N TRP A 162 -4.48 -17.06 10.18
CA TRP A 162 -4.24 -17.38 8.77
C TRP A 162 -3.61 -16.19 8.01
N ASN A 163 -4.25 -15.02 8.08
CA ASN A 163 -3.79 -13.82 7.41
C ASN A 163 -2.42 -13.37 7.92
N PHE A 164 -2.20 -13.37 9.24
CA PHE A 164 -0.91 -13.04 9.83
C PHE A 164 0.20 -13.94 9.28
N THR A 165 -0.05 -15.25 9.25
CA THR A 165 0.91 -16.24 8.76
C THR A 165 1.28 -15.99 7.31
N LEU A 166 0.28 -15.74 6.45
CA LEU A 166 0.52 -15.44 5.04
C LEU A 166 1.16 -14.06 4.83
N HIS A 167 0.81 -13.05 5.61
CA HIS A 167 1.46 -11.74 5.54
C HIS A 167 2.96 -11.82 5.89
N GLU A 168 3.33 -12.57 6.93
CA GLU A 168 4.72 -12.78 7.32
C GLU A 168 5.52 -13.59 6.27
N LYS A 169 4.91 -14.60 5.67
CA LYS A 169 5.58 -15.53 4.74
C LYS A 169 5.58 -15.04 3.29
N VAL A 170 4.56 -14.29 2.88
CA VAL A 170 4.31 -13.91 1.48
C VAL A 170 4.35 -12.38 1.33
N THR A 171 3.40 -11.65 1.91
CA THR A 171 3.22 -10.21 1.64
C THR A 171 4.43 -9.36 2.03
N PHE A 172 5.06 -9.69 3.17
CA PHE A 172 6.23 -8.98 3.68
C PHE A 172 7.50 -9.83 3.59
N ARG A 173 7.53 -10.82 2.69
CA ARG A 173 8.77 -11.52 2.35
C ARG A 173 9.76 -10.55 1.70
N GLY A 174 11.01 -10.57 2.15
CA GLY A 174 12.08 -9.77 1.55
C GLY A 174 12.20 -8.33 2.03
N THR A 175 11.42 -7.90 3.02
CA THR A 175 11.48 -6.53 3.58
C THR A 175 12.54 -6.33 4.67
N GLY A 176 13.39 -7.33 4.91
CA GLY A 176 14.41 -7.26 5.96
C GLY A 176 13.87 -7.30 7.40
N LEU A 177 12.58 -7.67 7.58
CA LEU A 177 11.98 -7.79 8.91
C LEU A 177 12.68 -8.86 9.75
N ASP A 178 12.90 -8.55 11.02
CA ASP A 178 13.44 -9.50 12.00
C ASP A 178 12.44 -10.65 12.22
N ARG A 179 12.90 -11.88 11.96
CA ARG A 179 12.12 -13.12 12.06
C ARG A 179 12.39 -13.93 13.32
N ARG A 180 13.13 -13.37 14.29
CA ARG A 180 13.21 -13.97 15.63
C ARG A 180 11.82 -14.10 16.23
N VAL A 181 11.60 -15.18 17.00
CA VAL A 181 10.31 -15.53 17.60
C VAL A 181 9.69 -14.35 18.34
N ARG A 182 10.49 -13.63 19.14
CA ARG A 182 10.03 -12.43 19.88
C ARG A 182 9.48 -11.34 18.95
N SER A 183 10.18 -11.06 17.84
CA SER A 183 9.79 -10.02 16.88
C SER A 183 8.53 -10.40 16.11
N VAL A 184 8.38 -11.68 15.75
CA VAL A 184 7.15 -12.23 15.16
C VAL A 184 5.98 -12.13 16.13
N PHE A 185 6.17 -12.52 17.40
CA PHE A 185 5.13 -12.45 18.42
C PHE A 185 4.67 -11.01 18.69
N VAL A 186 5.59 -10.05 18.77
CA VAL A 186 5.24 -8.62 18.90
C VAL A 186 4.41 -8.14 17.70
N ARG A 187 4.73 -8.57 16.47
CA ARG A 187 3.91 -8.26 15.30
C ARG A 187 2.54 -8.95 15.33
N LEU A 188 2.46 -10.17 15.85
CA LEU A 188 1.19 -10.88 16.04
C LEU A 188 0.27 -10.11 16.97
N VAL A 189 0.78 -9.67 18.13
CA VAL A 189 0.01 -8.86 19.09
C VAL A 189 -0.43 -7.54 18.47
N LYS A 190 0.46 -6.84 17.77
CA LYS A 190 0.11 -5.60 17.04
C LYS A 190 -0.97 -5.84 16.00
N TYR A 191 -0.91 -6.96 15.28
CA TYR A 191 -1.91 -7.32 14.29
C TYR A 191 -3.28 -7.61 14.92
N HIS A 192 -3.32 -8.27 16.07
CA HIS A 192 -4.57 -8.46 16.83
C HIS A 192 -5.15 -7.11 17.26
N ILE A 193 -4.33 -6.23 17.86
CA ILE A 193 -4.75 -4.88 18.27
C ILE A 193 -5.31 -4.10 17.08
N ALA A 194 -4.62 -4.13 15.92
CA ALA A 194 -5.08 -3.48 14.70
C ALA A 194 -6.39 -4.08 14.15
N SER A 195 -6.67 -5.35 14.45
CA SER A 195 -7.86 -6.06 13.97
C SER A 195 -9.07 -5.96 14.90
N ILE A 196 -8.96 -5.33 16.09
CA ILE A 196 -10.09 -5.21 17.05
C ILE A 196 -11.30 -4.52 16.41
N GLY A 197 -11.09 -3.45 15.63
CA GLY A 197 -12.18 -2.77 14.94
C GLY A 197 -12.90 -3.69 13.94
N SER A 198 -12.14 -4.57 13.29
CA SER A 198 -12.68 -5.57 12.37
C SER A 198 -13.47 -6.67 13.08
N TRP A 199 -13.02 -7.08 14.26
CA TRP A 199 -13.75 -8.02 15.10
C TRP A 199 -15.10 -7.43 15.54
N ILE A 200 -15.09 -6.21 16.07
CA ILE A 200 -16.31 -5.53 16.55
C ILE A 200 -17.34 -5.41 15.43
N THR A 201 -16.91 -4.93 14.26
CA THR A 201 -17.79 -4.78 13.09
C THR A 201 -18.34 -6.13 12.62
N GLN A 202 -17.49 -7.16 12.56
CA GLN A 202 -17.91 -8.50 12.16
C GLN A 202 -18.94 -9.11 13.11
N VAL A 203 -18.64 -9.17 14.41
CA VAL A 203 -19.53 -9.76 15.42
C VAL A 203 -20.85 -9.00 15.49
N SER A 204 -20.79 -7.67 15.40
CA SER A 204 -21.97 -6.81 15.42
C SER A 204 -22.89 -7.12 14.24
N MET A 205 -22.36 -7.21 13.01
CA MET A 205 -23.16 -7.54 11.83
C MET A 205 -23.69 -8.96 11.88
N ALA A 206 -22.84 -9.93 12.24
CA ALA A 206 -23.21 -11.35 12.36
C ALA A 206 -24.31 -11.62 13.39
N THR A 207 -24.45 -10.74 14.40
CA THR A 207 -25.48 -10.85 15.43
C THR A 207 -26.74 -10.05 15.08
N THR A 208 -26.59 -8.80 14.63
CA THR A 208 -27.73 -7.89 14.44
C THR A 208 -28.52 -8.17 13.17
N LEU A 209 -27.87 -8.51 12.05
CA LEU A 209 -28.57 -8.75 10.79
C LEU A 209 -29.48 -9.98 10.84
N PRO A 210 -29.09 -11.12 11.44
CA PRO A 210 -30.00 -12.25 11.60
C PRO A 210 -31.16 -11.96 12.55
N LEU A 211 -30.93 -11.14 13.58
CA LEU A 211 -31.97 -10.74 14.53
C LEU A 211 -33.01 -9.80 13.92
N LEU A 212 -32.56 -8.74 13.23
CA LEU A 212 -33.44 -7.68 12.73
C LEU A 212 -34.07 -8.02 11.39
N LEU A 213 -33.30 -8.62 10.48
CA LEU A 213 -33.70 -8.83 9.08
C LEU A 213 -33.93 -10.31 8.74
N ARG A 214 -33.79 -11.22 9.72
CA ARG A 214 -33.90 -12.68 9.53
C ARG A 214 -32.98 -13.21 8.42
N THR A 215 -31.85 -12.55 8.22
CA THR A 215 -30.87 -12.95 7.21
C THR A 215 -30.12 -14.21 7.65
N PRO A 216 -29.65 -15.05 6.70
CA PRO A 216 -28.80 -16.18 7.04
C PRO A 216 -27.51 -15.71 7.72
N PHE A 217 -27.09 -16.41 8.78
CA PHE A 217 -25.87 -16.10 9.54
C PHE A 217 -24.65 -15.91 8.66
N LEU A 218 -24.43 -16.77 7.66
CA LEU A 218 -23.27 -16.68 6.76
C LEU A 218 -23.27 -15.40 5.93
N LEU A 219 -24.43 -14.91 5.51
CA LEU A 219 -24.54 -13.67 4.76
C LEU A 219 -24.22 -12.47 5.66
N ALA A 220 -24.77 -12.46 6.89
CA ALA A 220 -24.47 -11.44 7.89
C ALA A 220 -22.98 -11.42 8.28
N GLN A 221 -22.39 -12.61 8.48
CA GLN A 221 -20.96 -12.79 8.73
C GLN A 221 -20.12 -12.27 7.56
N PHE A 222 -20.50 -12.58 6.32
CA PHE A 222 -19.80 -12.09 5.13
C PHE A 222 -19.80 -10.56 5.03
N VAL A 223 -20.96 -9.92 5.23
CA VAL A 223 -21.05 -8.44 5.25
C VAL A 223 -20.17 -7.86 6.36
N GLY A 224 -20.20 -8.47 7.56
CA GLY A 224 -19.34 -8.10 8.67
C GLY A 224 -17.85 -8.22 8.33
N ILE A 225 -17.42 -9.30 7.67
CA ILE A 225 -16.05 -9.50 7.20
C ILE A 225 -15.66 -8.39 6.23
N VAL A 226 -16.48 -8.09 5.22
CA VAL A 226 -16.14 -7.09 4.19
C VAL A 226 -15.94 -5.70 4.80
N LEU A 227 -16.85 -5.29 5.70
CA LEU A 227 -16.73 -4.01 6.41
C LEU A 227 -15.53 -3.99 7.35
N GLY A 228 -15.33 -5.07 8.11
CA GLY A 228 -14.18 -5.21 9.00
C GLY A 228 -12.86 -5.24 8.26
N PHE A 229 -12.81 -5.84 7.06
CA PHE A 229 -11.61 -5.92 6.24
C PHE A 229 -11.13 -4.53 5.80
N ALA A 230 -12.04 -3.62 5.46
CA ALA A 230 -11.68 -2.23 5.13
C ALA A 230 -10.97 -1.53 6.31
N VAL A 231 -11.49 -1.73 7.53
CA VAL A 231 -10.87 -1.21 8.76
C VAL A 231 -9.50 -1.86 9.01
N ASN A 232 -9.41 -3.19 8.84
CA ASN A 232 -8.16 -3.92 9.04
C ASN A 232 -7.10 -3.55 8.01
N PHE A 233 -7.49 -3.30 6.77
CA PHE A 233 -6.57 -2.92 5.71
C PHE A 233 -5.86 -1.61 6.08
N ILE A 234 -6.62 -0.60 6.52
CA ILE A 234 -6.06 0.69 6.91
C ILE A 234 -5.16 0.53 8.13
N LEU A 235 -5.65 -0.10 9.20
CA LEU A 235 -4.89 -0.22 10.45
C LEU A 235 -3.74 -1.23 10.33
N GLY A 236 -4.00 -2.43 9.84
CA GLY A 236 -3.00 -3.50 9.71
C GLY A 236 -1.87 -3.14 8.76
N TYR A 237 -2.15 -2.66 7.55
CA TYR A 237 -1.10 -2.30 6.59
C TYR A 237 -0.22 -1.15 7.10
N ILE A 238 -0.84 -0.13 7.71
CA ILE A 238 -0.16 1.09 8.13
C ILE A 238 0.52 0.92 9.51
N TYR A 239 -0.17 0.36 10.49
CA TYR A 239 0.32 0.29 11.88
C TYR A 239 1.28 -0.88 12.11
N THR A 240 0.96 -2.08 11.62
CA THR A 240 1.70 -3.29 11.96
C THR A 240 3.01 -3.42 11.18
N TRP A 241 2.98 -3.20 9.87
CA TRP A 241 4.13 -3.46 8.98
C TRP A 241 4.75 -2.22 8.31
N SER A 242 4.08 -1.06 8.32
CA SER A 242 4.62 0.18 7.71
C SER A 242 5.43 1.04 8.68
N MET A 243 5.05 1.15 9.96
CA MET A 243 5.76 1.98 10.95
C MET A 243 7.26 1.67 11.13
N HIS A 244 7.69 0.42 10.89
CA HIS A 244 9.12 0.07 10.94
C HIS A 244 9.90 0.45 9.67
N ARG A 245 9.20 0.70 8.56
CA ARG A 245 9.77 1.02 7.24
C ARG A 245 9.76 2.52 6.92
N VAL A 246 9.03 3.30 7.72
CA VAL A 246 8.88 4.77 7.55
C VAL A 246 9.95 5.57 8.31
N LYS A 247 10.67 4.92 9.25
CA LYS A 247 11.85 5.47 9.94
C LYS A 247 13.00 5.65 8.96
#